data_AF-A0A6P6GJG0-F1
#
_entry.id   AF-A0A6P6GJG0-F1
#
_cell.length_a   1.000
_cell.length_b   1.000
_cell.length_c   1.000
_cell.angle_alpha   90.00
_cell.angle_beta   90.00
_cell.angle_gamma   90.00
#
_symmetry.space_group_name_H-M   'P 1'
#
loop_
_entity.id
_entity.type
_entity.pdbx_description
1 polymer ?
#
loop_
_entity_poly.entity_id
_entity_poly.type
_entity_poly.pdbx_seq_one_letter_code
_entity_poly.pdbx_strand_id
1 'polypeptide(L)'
;MAGDVPTSTMQSFFHDDRAVEDLESKSLLSIAVTELVDGVFIACSMSHIVADGNSFWHFFNMWSEVFQQQLTARIFRLSVETVAKLKANANAEYSTCNNSNNKKTFISSYQSVSAVLWRSITRVCRLPPDKMTFSFLTINNRSRLEPPLSQDYFRNSVHTILVIAMAGELSEKAVGWVAWQLHQAVANYSDKQVRQWLHKWLQSPYTWKADHTISISSVLVNDSTKFNISGNEFGILGKPIAFNFGDRTHMINGYVYAYSDPDPTAAGDILVEVSLLPHTMRDLQADQEFMQFIS
;
A
#
# COMPACT_ATOMS: atom_id res chain seq x y z
N MET A 1 10.78 -28.84 42.45
CA MET A 1 10.52 -29.61 41.22
C MET A 1 9.18 -29.13 40.70
N ALA A 2 9.14 -28.43 39.57
CA ALA A 2 7.88 -28.11 38.92
C ALA A 2 7.25 -29.43 38.48
N GLY A 3 5.99 -29.69 38.85
CA GLY A 3 5.29 -30.89 38.42
C GLY A 3 5.07 -30.84 36.90
N ASP A 4 5.33 -31.95 36.22
CA ASP A 4 5.08 -32.06 34.79
C ASP A 4 3.59 -31.79 34.49
N VAL A 5 3.33 -31.02 33.43
CA VAL A 5 1.97 -30.74 32.96
C VAL A 5 1.38 -32.05 32.40
N PRO A 6 0.15 -32.45 32.79
CA PRO A 6 -0.48 -33.66 32.27
C PRO A 6 -0.52 -33.67 30.73
N THR A 7 -0.17 -34.80 30.13
CA THR A 7 -0.13 -34.97 28.66
C THR A 7 -1.46 -34.61 27.99
N SER A 8 -2.59 -34.94 28.63
CA SER A 8 -3.93 -34.59 28.14
C SER A 8 -4.18 -33.08 28.08
N THR A 9 -3.62 -32.33 29.03
CA THR A 9 -3.66 -30.87 29.03
C THR A 9 -2.80 -30.32 27.90
N MET A 10 -1.59 -30.86 27.68
CA MET A 10 -0.73 -30.44 26.57
C MET A 10 -1.35 -30.72 25.19
N GLN A 11 -1.97 -31.89 24.99
CA GLN A 11 -2.64 -32.25 23.74
C GLN A 11 -3.83 -31.34 23.43
N SER A 12 -4.56 -30.89 24.45
CA SER A 12 -5.72 -30.00 24.27
C SER A 12 -5.39 -28.65 23.65
N PHE A 13 -4.12 -28.24 23.65
CA PHE A 13 -3.68 -27.00 23.01
C PHE A 13 -3.42 -27.13 21.50
N PHE A 14 -3.49 -28.34 20.93
CA PHE A 14 -3.30 -28.58 19.50
C PHE A 14 -4.63 -28.92 18.83
N HIS A 15 -4.87 -28.34 17.64
CA HIS A 15 -6.11 -28.55 16.89
C HIS A 15 -6.22 -29.94 16.24
N ASP A 16 -5.10 -30.66 16.05
CA ASP A 16 -5.06 -31.95 15.38
C ASP A 16 -4.05 -32.88 16.08
N ASP A 17 -4.55 -34.02 16.57
CA ASP A 17 -3.88 -34.86 17.57
C ASP A 17 -2.85 -35.86 16.99
N ARG A 18 -2.61 -35.86 15.68
CA ARG A 18 -1.81 -36.91 15.02
C ARG A 18 -1.00 -36.40 13.84
N ALA A 19 0.20 -36.96 13.69
CA ALA A 19 1.09 -36.77 12.55
C ALA A 19 0.30 -36.80 11.23
N VAL A 20 0.49 -35.76 10.42
CA VAL A 20 -0.21 -35.53 9.16
C VAL A 20 0.31 -36.51 8.11
N GLU A 21 -0.20 -37.73 8.13
CA GLU A 21 0.07 -38.77 7.12
C GLU A 21 -0.95 -38.74 5.96
N ASP A 22 -2.09 -38.06 6.12
CA ASP A 22 -3.11 -37.90 5.08
C ASP A 22 -3.07 -36.48 4.47
N LEU A 23 -2.52 -36.39 3.26
CA LEU A 23 -2.29 -35.15 2.50
C LEU A 23 -3.55 -34.62 1.79
N GLU A 24 -4.60 -35.42 1.65
CA GLU A 24 -5.78 -35.04 0.86
C GLU A 24 -6.90 -34.41 1.71
N SER A 25 -6.94 -34.70 3.02
CA SER A 25 -8.04 -34.29 3.90
C SER A 25 -7.65 -33.41 5.09
N LYS A 26 -6.35 -33.20 5.35
CA LYS A 26 -5.86 -32.49 6.55
C LYS A 26 -4.96 -31.29 6.26
N SER A 27 -4.90 -30.37 7.22
CA SER A 27 -4.05 -29.17 7.13
C SER A 27 -2.57 -29.55 7.31
N LEU A 28 -1.70 -29.10 6.39
CA LEU A 28 -0.25 -29.34 6.44
C LEU A 28 0.50 -28.45 7.43
N LEU A 29 -0.17 -27.39 7.90
CA LEU A 29 0.25 -26.49 8.96
C LEU A 29 -1.01 -26.15 9.78
N SER A 30 -0.96 -26.29 11.11
CA SER A 30 -1.99 -25.82 12.03
C SER A 30 -1.37 -24.98 13.14
N ILE A 31 -2.04 -23.89 13.48
CA ILE A 31 -1.62 -22.96 14.53
C ILE A 31 -2.80 -22.75 15.46
N ALA A 32 -2.59 -22.92 16.75
CA ALA A 32 -3.55 -22.64 17.81
C ALA A 32 -2.97 -21.58 18.75
N VAL A 33 -3.80 -20.62 19.15
CA VAL A 33 -3.44 -19.59 20.13
C VAL A 33 -4.41 -19.71 21.28
N THR A 34 -3.89 -20.00 22.48
CA THR A 34 -4.69 -20.21 23.69
C THR A 34 -4.32 -19.16 24.73
N GLU A 35 -5.30 -18.36 25.14
CA GLU A 35 -5.17 -17.41 26.24
C GLU A 35 -5.21 -18.15 27.58
N LEU A 36 -4.26 -17.85 28.45
CA LEU A 36 -4.14 -18.38 29.81
C LEU A 36 -4.38 -17.23 30.81
N VAL A 37 -4.58 -17.56 32.09
CA VAL A 37 -4.87 -16.58 33.15
C VAL A 37 -3.78 -15.49 33.25
N ASP A 38 -2.54 -15.80 32.90
CA ASP A 38 -1.37 -14.94 33.00
C ASP A 38 -0.49 -14.91 31.75
N GLY A 39 -0.99 -15.39 30.59
CA GLY A 39 -0.18 -15.44 29.38
C GLY A 39 -0.90 -15.98 28.16
N VAL A 40 -0.13 -16.28 27.11
CA VAL A 40 -0.61 -16.86 25.86
C VAL A 40 0.26 -18.04 25.49
N PHE A 41 -0.37 -19.15 25.11
CA PHE A 41 0.28 -20.33 24.55
C PHE A 41 0.03 -20.39 23.03
N ILE A 42 1.09 -20.56 22.23
CA ILE A 42 0.99 -20.72 20.78
C ILE A 42 1.46 -22.13 20.43
N ALA A 43 0.53 -22.96 19.96
CA ALA A 43 0.80 -24.31 19.49
C ALA A 43 0.93 -24.30 17.95
N CYS A 44 1.96 -24.92 17.40
CA CYS A 44 2.18 -25.03 15.96
C CYS A 44 2.50 -26.48 15.60
N SER A 45 1.80 -27.02 14.59
CA SER A 45 2.04 -28.35 14.05
C SER A 45 2.21 -28.27 12.54
N MET A 46 3.23 -28.91 11.99
CA MET A 46 3.54 -28.87 10.56
C MET A 46 3.98 -30.24 10.06
N SER A 47 3.50 -30.64 8.88
CA SER A 47 3.86 -31.92 8.28
C SER A 47 5.35 -31.95 7.89
N HIS A 48 6.06 -33.00 8.34
CA HIS A 48 7.48 -33.21 8.03
C HIS A 48 7.73 -33.56 6.55
N ILE A 49 6.68 -33.90 5.79
CA ILE A 49 6.76 -34.06 4.33
C ILE A 49 6.99 -32.70 3.64
N VAL A 50 6.49 -31.62 4.25
CA VAL A 50 6.52 -30.27 3.67
C VAL A 50 7.76 -29.49 4.11
N ALA A 51 8.22 -29.71 5.34
CA ALA A 51 9.39 -28.99 5.84
C ALA A 51 10.11 -29.73 6.97
N ASP A 52 11.43 -29.55 7.01
CA ASP A 52 12.30 -30.01 8.09
C ASP A 52 12.37 -28.99 9.23
N GLY A 53 13.13 -29.31 10.27
CA GLY A 53 13.30 -28.41 11.43
C GLY A 53 13.89 -27.04 11.07
N ASN A 54 14.75 -26.96 10.05
CA ASN A 54 15.32 -25.68 9.63
C ASN A 54 14.27 -24.79 8.94
N SER A 55 13.51 -25.38 8.02
CA SER A 55 12.41 -24.72 7.30
C SER A 55 11.28 -24.31 8.25
N PHE A 56 10.98 -25.12 9.27
CA PHE A 56 10.04 -24.79 10.34
C PHE A 56 10.47 -23.54 11.12
N TRP A 57 11.72 -23.49 11.58
CA TRP A 57 12.21 -22.34 12.33
C TRP A 57 12.34 -21.09 11.46
N HIS A 58 12.68 -21.25 10.17
CA HIS A 58 12.65 -20.14 9.24
C HIS A 58 11.23 -19.57 9.10
N PHE A 59 10.21 -20.42 8.91
CA PHE A 59 8.81 -20.01 8.92
C PHE A 59 8.43 -19.29 10.22
N PHE A 60 8.75 -19.88 11.38
CA PHE A 60 8.35 -19.34 12.68
C PHE A 60 9.04 -17.99 12.98
N ASN A 61 10.31 -17.83 12.59
CA ASN A 61 11.04 -16.58 12.71
C ASN A 61 10.49 -15.50 11.78
N MET A 62 10.22 -15.84 10.50
CA MET A 62 9.57 -14.90 9.58
C MET A 62 8.18 -14.49 10.06
N TRP A 63 7.41 -15.46 10.58
CA TRP A 63 6.11 -15.20 11.17
C TRP A 63 6.25 -14.26 12.37
N SER A 64 7.18 -14.51 13.30
CA SER A 64 7.48 -13.60 14.40
C SER A 64 7.88 -12.20 13.92
N GLU A 65 8.77 -12.09 12.94
CA GLU A 65 9.21 -10.84 12.34
C GLU A 65 8.04 -10.04 11.75
N VAL A 66 7.08 -10.70 11.09
CA VAL A 66 5.86 -10.07 10.58
C VAL A 66 5.02 -9.46 11.70
N PHE A 67 4.89 -10.14 12.85
CA PHE A 67 4.14 -9.63 14.00
C PHE A 67 4.92 -8.60 14.83
N GLN A 68 6.25 -8.55 14.72
CA GLN A 68 7.09 -7.52 15.32
C GLN A 68 7.11 -6.21 14.52
N GLN A 69 6.69 -6.25 13.25
CA GLN A 69 6.55 -5.07 12.40
C GLN A 69 5.32 -4.24 12.79
N GLN A 70 5.43 -3.48 13.88
CA GLN A 70 4.41 -2.48 14.23
C GLN A 70 4.46 -1.31 13.27
N LEU A 71 3.55 -1.26 12.31
CA LEU A 71 3.43 -0.10 11.43
C LEU A 71 2.92 1.11 12.21
N THR A 72 3.62 2.22 12.06
CA THR A 72 3.16 3.52 12.50
C THR A 72 2.51 4.23 11.33
N ALA A 73 1.22 4.58 11.50
CA ALA A 73 0.52 5.45 10.58
C ALA A 73 0.62 6.91 11.04
N ARG A 74 0.89 7.82 10.09
CA ARG A 74 0.87 9.27 10.28
C ARG A 74 0.18 9.96 9.12
N ILE A 75 -0.59 11.00 9.44
CA ILE A 75 -1.23 11.86 8.45
C ILE A 75 -0.37 13.09 8.26
N PHE A 76 -0.02 13.38 7.01
CA PHE A 76 0.66 14.60 6.60
C PHE A 76 -0.29 15.47 5.80
N ARG A 77 -0.39 16.75 6.14
CA ARG A 77 -1.22 17.71 5.43
C ARG A 77 -0.39 18.44 4.37
N LEU A 78 -0.94 18.51 3.16
CA LEU A 78 -0.41 19.24 2.02
C LEU A 78 -1.38 20.35 1.67
N SER A 79 -0.94 21.60 1.78
CA SER A 79 -1.80 22.74 1.42
C SER A 79 -2.07 22.81 -0.08
N VAL A 80 -3.14 23.49 -0.49
CA VAL A 80 -3.42 23.80 -1.90
C VAL A 80 -2.22 24.45 -2.59
N GLU A 81 -1.55 25.40 -1.94
CA GLU A 81 -0.39 26.07 -2.52
C GLU A 81 0.77 25.10 -2.73
N THR A 82 1.03 24.22 -1.75
CA THR A 82 2.05 23.19 -1.86
C THR A 82 1.73 22.23 -3.01
N VAL A 83 0.50 21.73 -3.10
CA VAL A 83 0.07 20.82 -4.18
C VAL A 83 0.21 21.50 -5.55
N ALA A 84 -0.16 22.78 -5.65
CA ALA A 84 0.01 23.56 -6.86
C ALA A 84 1.49 23.75 -7.23
N LYS A 85 2.35 24.04 -6.24
CA LYS A 85 3.80 24.17 -6.41
C LYS A 85 4.44 22.86 -6.88
N LEU A 86 4.08 21.73 -6.25
CA LEU A 86 4.54 20.40 -6.66
C LEU A 86 4.19 20.10 -8.10
N LYS A 87 2.93 20.36 -8.49
CA LYS A 87 2.48 20.20 -9.87
C LYS A 87 3.22 21.10 -10.84
N ALA A 88 3.41 22.37 -10.49
CA ALA A 88 4.11 23.33 -11.34
C ALA A 88 5.57 22.91 -11.55
N ASN A 89 6.27 22.54 -10.49
CA ASN A 89 7.66 22.08 -10.54
C ASN A 89 7.79 20.82 -11.40
N ALA A 90 6.94 19.81 -11.18
CA ALA A 90 6.97 18.56 -11.95
C ALA A 90 6.76 18.81 -13.45
N ASN A 91 5.81 19.67 -13.82
CA ASN A 91 5.56 20.01 -15.23
C ASN A 91 6.67 20.88 -15.83
N ALA A 92 7.31 21.76 -15.05
CA ALA A 92 8.41 22.59 -15.50
C ALA A 92 9.67 21.77 -15.79
N GLU A 93 10.06 20.90 -14.86
CA GLU A 93 11.18 19.97 -14.99
C GLU A 93 10.99 18.99 -16.15
N TYR A 94 9.75 18.59 -16.42
CA TYR A 94 9.43 17.77 -17.60
C TYR A 94 9.56 18.56 -18.91
N SER A 95 9.09 19.81 -18.94
CA SER A 95 9.07 20.63 -20.15
C SER A 95 10.47 20.94 -20.70
N THR A 96 11.50 20.94 -19.85
CA THR A 96 12.91 21.04 -20.27
C THR A 96 13.47 19.73 -20.84
N CYS A 97 12.81 18.59 -20.58
CA CYS A 97 13.29 17.26 -20.96
C CYS A 97 12.67 16.70 -22.25
N ASN A 98 11.58 17.29 -22.78
CA ASN A 98 10.85 16.71 -23.93
C ASN A 98 10.41 17.78 -24.94
N ASN A 99 11.20 17.97 -26.00
CA ASN A 99 11.03 19.00 -27.02
C ASN A 99 10.24 18.49 -28.25
N SER A 100 9.16 17.72 -28.05
CA SER A 100 8.41 17.10 -29.17
C SER A 100 6.92 17.48 -29.18
N ASN A 101 6.48 17.95 -30.35
CA ASN A 101 5.18 18.55 -30.70
C ASN A 101 3.95 17.60 -30.65
N ASN A 102 3.80 16.75 -29.65
CA ASN A 102 2.60 15.93 -29.50
C ASN A 102 1.75 16.37 -28.30
N LYS A 103 0.43 16.49 -28.55
CA LYS A 103 -0.68 16.75 -27.61
C LYS A 103 -0.22 16.97 -26.17
N LYS A 104 -0.17 18.24 -25.74
CA LYS A 104 0.29 18.65 -24.40
C LYS A 104 -0.53 17.94 -23.31
N THR A 105 0.00 16.83 -22.79
CA THR A 105 -0.53 16.17 -21.60
C THR A 105 0.22 16.72 -20.39
N PHE A 106 -0.51 16.92 -19.30
CA PHE A 106 0.04 17.52 -18.09
C PHE A 106 0.10 16.47 -16.98
N ILE A 107 1.18 16.52 -16.21
CA ILE A 107 1.32 15.77 -14.97
C ILE A 107 0.27 16.32 -14.00
N SER A 108 -0.54 15.43 -13.42
CA SER A 108 -1.58 15.82 -12.48
C SER A 108 -1.03 16.12 -11.09
N SER A 109 -1.81 16.81 -10.25
CA SER A 109 -1.47 17.03 -8.84
C SER A 109 -1.21 15.71 -8.13
N TYR A 110 -2.07 14.70 -8.36
CA TYR A 110 -1.92 13.36 -7.82
C TYR A 110 -0.59 12.73 -8.21
N GLN A 111 -0.24 12.75 -9.50
CA GLN A 111 1.04 12.19 -9.99
C GLN A 111 2.24 12.92 -9.41
N SER A 112 2.14 14.24 -9.20
CA SER A 112 3.21 15.05 -8.63
C SER A 112 3.42 14.72 -7.15
N VAL A 113 2.33 14.57 -6.38
CA VAL A 113 2.37 14.18 -4.96
C VAL A 113 2.88 12.73 -4.81
N SER A 114 2.36 11.78 -5.60
CA SER A 114 2.83 10.40 -5.60
C SER A 114 4.32 10.28 -5.94
N ALA A 115 4.83 11.13 -6.85
CA ALA A 115 6.25 11.14 -7.20
C ALA A 115 7.15 11.56 -6.03
N VAL A 116 6.78 12.64 -5.32
CA VAL A 116 7.50 13.06 -4.11
C VAL A 116 7.47 11.95 -3.06
N LEU A 117 6.29 11.38 -2.79
CA LEU A 117 6.14 10.31 -1.80
C LEU A 117 6.99 9.10 -2.15
N TRP A 118 6.93 8.62 -3.39
CA TRP A 118 7.71 7.47 -3.82
C TRP A 118 9.22 7.73 -3.71
N ARG A 119 9.66 8.93 -4.10
CA ARG A 119 11.06 9.35 -4.01
C ARG A 119 11.54 9.47 -2.56
N SER A 120 10.80 10.19 -1.72
CA SER A 120 11.10 10.38 -0.31
C SER A 120 11.10 9.05 0.46
N ILE A 121 10.08 8.20 0.28
CA ILE A 121 10.03 6.87 0.91
C ILE A 121 11.21 6.01 0.47
N THR A 122 11.52 5.98 -0.83
CA THR A 122 12.70 5.25 -1.34
C THR A 122 13.99 5.73 -0.67
N ARG A 123 14.17 7.05 -0.54
CA ARG A 123 15.35 7.61 0.11
C ARG A 123 15.44 7.25 1.58
N VAL A 124 14.35 7.39 2.34
CA VAL A 124 14.38 7.10 3.79
C VAL A 124 14.46 5.62 4.11
N CYS A 125 14.00 4.76 3.20
CA CYS A 125 14.26 3.32 3.26
C CYS A 125 15.73 2.96 2.94
N ARG A 126 16.55 3.92 2.50
CA ARG A 126 17.99 3.78 2.20
C ARG A 126 18.29 2.57 1.33
N LEU A 127 17.48 2.39 0.30
CA LEU A 127 17.57 1.22 -0.55
C LEU A 127 18.88 1.25 -1.36
N PRO A 128 19.51 0.08 -1.59
CA PRO A 128 20.64 -0.02 -2.50
C PRO A 128 20.27 0.54 -3.88
N PRO A 129 21.17 1.30 -4.56
CA PRO A 129 20.85 1.92 -5.84
C PRO A 129 20.35 0.96 -6.92
N ASP A 130 20.80 -0.29 -6.88
CA ASP A 130 20.44 -1.40 -7.79
C ASP A 130 19.14 -2.12 -7.41
N LYS A 131 18.51 -1.76 -6.28
CA LYS A 131 17.26 -2.36 -5.83
C LYS A 131 16.09 -1.78 -6.63
N MET A 132 15.32 -2.66 -7.27
CA MET A 132 14.04 -2.30 -7.87
C MET A 132 13.03 -1.87 -6.80
N THR A 133 12.36 -0.77 -7.08
CA THR A 133 11.24 -0.23 -6.32
C THR A 133 10.05 -0.09 -7.24
N PHE A 134 8.86 -0.01 -6.66
CA PHE A 134 7.65 0.18 -7.44
C PHE A 134 6.65 1.08 -6.75
N SER A 135 5.91 1.82 -7.58
CA SER A 135 4.73 2.55 -7.18
C SER A 135 3.51 1.97 -7.84
N PHE A 136 2.47 1.73 -7.05
CA PHE A 136 1.15 1.39 -7.55
C PHE A 136 0.28 2.62 -7.65
N LEU A 137 -0.46 2.73 -8.74
CA LEU A 137 -1.48 3.74 -8.93
C LEU A 137 -2.82 3.08 -9.25
N THR A 138 -3.82 3.39 -8.45
CA THR A 138 -5.20 3.00 -8.74
C THR A 138 -5.82 3.98 -9.75
N ILE A 139 -6.33 3.47 -10.86
CA ILE A 139 -7.00 4.25 -11.90
C ILE A 139 -8.48 3.89 -11.98
N ASN A 140 -9.32 4.89 -12.24
CA ASN A 140 -10.74 4.70 -12.53
C ASN A 140 -10.93 4.37 -14.02
N ASN A 141 -11.58 3.24 -14.31
CA ASN A 141 -11.78 2.76 -15.68
C ASN A 141 -13.07 3.30 -16.32
N ARG A 142 -13.99 3.91 -15.55
CA ARG A 142 -15.33 4.27 -16.03
C ARG A 142 -15.30 5.15 -17.28
N SER A 143 -14.47 6.21 -17.27
CA SER A 143 -14.31 7.11 -18.42
C SER A 143 -13.32 6.61 -19.48
N ARG A 144 -12.63 5.49 -19.23
CA ARG A 144 -11.61 4.92 -20.13
C ARG A 144 -12.19 3.86 -21.05
N LEU A 145 -13.29 3.24 -20.65
CA LEU A 145 -13.98 2.24 -21.44
C LEU A 145 -14.72 2.88 -22.61
N GLU A 146 -14.86 2.14 -23.69
CA GLU A 146 -15.64 2.53 -24.87
C GLU A 146 -16.76 1.49 -25.10
N PRO A 147 -18.04 1.85 -24.90
CA PRO A 147 -18.55 3.12 -24.36
C PRO A 147 -18.19 3.29 -22.87
N PRO A 148 -18.11 4.55 -22.36
CA PRO A 148 -17.81 4.81 -20.97
C PRO A 148 -18.92 4.28 -20.06
N LEU A 149 -18.54 3.78 -18.89
CA LEU A 149 -19.50 3.46 -17.84
C LEU A 149 -20.09 4.74 -17.28
N SER A 150 -21.36 4.67 -16.86
CA SER A 150 -22.00 5.77 -16.12
C SER A 150 -21.15 6.16 -14.90
N GLN A 151 -21.12 7.46 -14.58
CA GLN A 151 -20.54 7.93 -13.32
C GLN A 151 -21.28 7.36 -12.11
N ASP A 152 -22.58 7.05 -12.28
CA ASP A 152 -23.43 6.43 -11.25
C ASP A 152 -23.24 4.91 -11.15
N TYR A 153 -22.32 4.32 -11.93
CA TYR A 153 -21.98 2.90 -11.82
C TYR A 153 -21.33 2.61 -10.46
N PHE A 154 -22.14 2.07 -9.54
CA PHE A 154 -21.78 1.88 -8.13
C PHE A 154 -20.80 0.72 -7.87
N ARG A 155 -20.63 -0.21 -8.83
CA ARG A 155 -19.74 -1.36 -8.64
C ARG A 155 -18.28 -0.97 -8.90
N ASN A 156 -17.37 -1.83 -8.47
CA ASN A 156 -15.93 -1.60 -8.64
C ASN A 156 -15.56 -1.56 -10.14
N SER A 157 -14.89 -0.50 -10.56
CA SER A 157 -14.34 -0.34 -11.90
C SER A 157 -13.04 0.45 -11.80
N VAL A 158 -12.09 -0.14 -11.09
CA VAL A 158 -10.73 0.40 -10.95
C VAL A 158 -9.72 -0.64 -11.41
N HIS A 159 -8.52 -0.18 -11.74
CA HIS A 159 -7.39 -1.05 -12.01
C HIS A 159 -6.13 -0.49 -11.35
N THR A 160 -5.24 -1.36 -10.91
CA THR A 160 -3.96 -0.97 -10.31
C THR A 160 -2.87 -1.06 -11.35
N ILE A 161 -2.22 0.06 -11.66
CA ILE A 161 -1.06 0.14 -12.55
C ILE A 161 0.21 0.06 -11.71
N LEU A 162 1.17 -0.75 -12.16
CA LEU A 162 2.50 -0.87 -11.57
C LEU A 162 3.49 0.00 -12.36
N VAL A 163 4.25 0.84 -11.67
CA VAL A 163 5.38 1.60 -12.22
C VAL A 163 6.64 1.20 -11.47
N ILE A 164 7.68 0.79 -12.20
CA ILE A 164 8.93 0.25 -11.64
C ILE A 164 10.07 1.23 -11.95
N ALA A 165 10.96 1.45 -10.98
CA ALA A 165 12.20 2.20 -11.16
C ALA A 165 13.28 1.63 -10.23
N MET A 166 14.55 1.89 -10.53
CA MET A 166 15.63 1.59 -9.59
C MET A 166 15.69 2.65 -8.48
N ALA A 167 16.04 2.26 -7.26
CA ALA A 167 16.18 3.20 -6.15
C ALA A 167 17.24 4.31 -6.45
N GLY A 168 18.30 3.96 -7.19
CA GLY A 168 19.30 4.92 -7.65
C GLY A 168 18.71 5.97 -8.59
N GLU A 169 17.85 5.56 -9.54
CA GLU A 169 17.17 6.49 -10.46
C GLU A 169 16.27 7.45 -9.71
N LEU A 170 15.49 6.95 -8.73
CA LEU A 170 14.64 7.80 -7.91
C LEU A 170 15.46 8.79 -7.08
N SER A 171 16.66 8.40 -6.63
CA SER A 171 17.53 9.27 -5.84
C SER A 171 18.19 10.36 -6.71
N GLU A 172 18.66 10.01 -7.90
CA GLU A 172 19.42 10.90 -8.80
C GLU A 172 18.54 11.81 -9.66
N LYS A 173 17.38 11.34 -10.11
CA LYS A 173 16.51 12.09 -11.02
C LYS A 173 15.66 13.10 -10.26
N ALA A 174 15.29 14.18 -10.96
CA ALA A 174 14.39 15.20 -10.45
C ALA A 174 12.96 14.65 -10.31
N VAL A 175 12.15 15.26 -9.44
CA VAL A 175 10.79 14.80 -9.14
C VAL A 175 9.89 14.79 -10.38
N GLY A 176 10.09 15.72 -11.32
CA GLY A 176 9.37 15.79 -12.58
C GLY A 176 9.59 14.57 -13.47
N TRP A 177 10.78 13.96 -13.43
CA TRP A 177 11.04 12.70 -14.14
C TRP A 177 10.21 11.56 -13.53
N VAL A 178 10.21 11.42 -12.20
CA VAL A 178 9.43 10.39 -11.50
C VAL A 178 7.93 10.58 -11.78
N ALA A 179 7.44 11.81 -11.67
CA ALA A 179 6.05 12.15 -11.96
C ALA A 179 5.66 11.90 -13.42
N TRP A 180 6.61 12.06 -14.35
CA TRP A 180 6.42 11.72 -15.75
C TRP A 180 6.31 10.21 -15.98
N GLN A 181 7.10 9.37 -15.30
CA GLN A 181 6.96 7.91 -15.38
C GLN A 181 5.56 7.46 -14.93
N LEU A 182 5.08 8.03 -13.81
CA LEU A 182 3.71 7.83 -13.33
C LEU A 182 2.67 8.31 -14.35
N HIS A 183 2.90 9.47 -14.97
CA HIS A 183 2.03 10.02 -15.99
C HIS A 183 1.88 9.12 -17.21
N GLN A 184 3.00 8.68 -17.78
CA GLN A 184 3.00 7.82 -18.96
C GLN A 184 2.25 6.51 -18.70
N ALA A 185 2.49 5.88 -17.55
CA ALA A 185 1.82 4.64 -17.19
C ALA A 185 0.29 4.81 -17.16
N VAL A 186 -0.20 5.92 -16.58
CA VAL A 186 -1.63 6.24 -16.50
C VAL A 186 -2.21 6.67 -17.85
N ALA A 187 -1.47 7.45 -18.64
CA ALA A 187 -1.93 7.97 -19.93
C ALA A 187 -2.03 6.86 -20.99
N ASN A 188 -1.14 5.88 -20.94
CA ASN A 188 -1.10 4.77 -21.89
C ASN A 188 -2.12 3.65 -21.61
N TYR A 189 -2.88 3.75 -20.52
CA TYR A 189 -3.87 2.75 -20.12
C TYR A 189 -5.27 3.08 -20.66
N SER A 190 -5.65 2.52 -21.81
CA SER A 190 -6.94 2.77 -22.49
C SER A 190 -7.92 1.60 -22.36
N ASP A 191 -9.12 1.73 -22.95
CA ASP A 191 -10.13 0.65 -23.08
C ASP A 191 -9.49 -0.69 -23.47
N LYS A 192 -8.57 -0.65 -24.45
CA LYS A 192 -7.89 -1.85 -24.95
C LYS A 192 -7.12 -2.56 -23.84
N GLN A 193 -6.37 -1.84 -23.01
CA GLN A 193 -5.63 -2.42 -21.90
C GLN A 193 -6.58 -2.96 -20.81
N VAL A 194 -7.65 -2.23 -20.49
CA VAL A 194 -8.66 -2.68 -19.51
C VAL A 194 -9.26 -4.03 -19.94
N ARG A 195 -9.74 -4.10 -21.20
CA ARG A 195 -10.38 -5.32 -21.74
C ARG A 195 -9.40 -6.46 -21.91
N GLN A 196 -8.17 -6.18 -22.34
CA GLN A 196 -7.14 -7.19 -22.47
C GLN A 196 -6.77 -7.79 -21.11
N TRP A 197 -6.63 -6.96 -20.07
CA TRP A 197 -6.42 -7.44 -18.71
C TRP A 197 -7.59 -8.29 -18.23
N LEU A 198 -8.83 -7.81 -18.39
CA LEU A 198 -10.03 -8.54 -17.98
C LEU A 198 -10.11 -9.90 -18.67
N HIS A 199 -9.83 -9.96 -19.97
CA HIS A 199 -9.84 -11.22 -20.73
C HIS A 199 -8.80 -12.21 -20.22
N LYS A 200 -7.57 -11.74 -19.95
CA LYS A 200 -6.51 -12.59 -19.35
C LYS A 200 -6.90 -13.07 -17.95
N TRP A 201 -7.47 -12.18 -17.13
CA TRP A 201 -7.93 -12.54 -15.79
C TRP A 201 -9.07 -13.57 -15.84
N LEU A 202 -10.01 -13.44 -16.78
CA LEU A 202 -11.09 -14.44 -16.95
C LEU A 202 -10.57 -15.82 -17.37
N GLN A 203 -9.46 -15.90 -18.09
CA GLN A 203 -8.82 -17.17 -18.45
C GLN A 203 -8.14 -17.85 -17.27
N SER A 204 -7.63 -17.09 -16.32
CA SER A 204 -6.96 -17.59 -15.11
C SER A 204 -7.24 -16.64 -13.94
N PRO A 205 -8.44 -16.77 -13.32
CA PRO A 205 -8.84 -15.84 -12.28
C PRO A 205 -7.98 -16.08 -11.05
N TYR A 206 -7.42 -14.99 -10.55
CA TYR A 206 -6.70 -14.98 -9.28
C TYR A 206 -7.36 -13.97 -8.35
N THR A 207 -7.37 -14.31 -7.06
CA THR A 207 -7.66 -13.34 -6.02
C THR A 207 -6.37 -12.65 -5.64
N TRP A 208 -6.42 -11.32 -5.54
CA TRP A 208 -5.29 -10.58 -4.96
C TRP A 208 -5.29 -10.90 -3.48
N LYS A 209 -4.44 -11.84 -3.07
CA LYS A 209 -3.97 -11.91 -1.70
C LYS A 209 -2.89 -10.84 -1.61
N ALA A 210 -2.96 -9.98 -0.61
CA ALA A 210 -1.81 -9.18 -0.21
C ALA A 210 -0.75 -10.20 0.22
N ASP A 211 0.02 -10.72 -0.73
CA ASP A 211 1.25 -11.38 -0.36
C ASP A 211 2.11 -10.30 0.30
N HIS A 212 2.88 -10.67 1.30
CA HIS A 212 3.77 -9.76 1.98
C HIS A 212 4.94 -9.33 1.06
N THR A 213 4.79 -9.40 -0.27
CA THR A 213 5.79 -9.04 -1.28
C THR A 213 5.77 -7.56 -1.66
N ILE A 214 4.86 -6.77 -1.08
CA ILE A 214 5.08 -5.32 -0.96
C ILE A 214 6.26 -5.13 -0.03
N SER A 215 7.43 -5.28 -0.64
CA SER A 215 8.75 -5.11 -0.06
C SER A 215 8.82 -3.74 0.61
N ILE A 216 9.66 -3.63 1.64
CA ILE A 216 10.09 -2.38 2.32
C ILE A 216 10.39 -1.20 1.39
N SER A 217 10.53 -1.45 0.09
CA SER A 217 10.86 -0.52 -0.98
C SER A 217 9.69 -0.02 -1.85
N SER A 218 8.44 -0.32 -1.51
CA SER A 218 7.33 -0.19 -2.46
C SER A 218 6.21 0.68 -1.92
N VAL A 219 5.64 1.54 -2.77
CA VAL A 219 4.62 2.50 -2.35
C VAL A 219 3.30 2.25 -3.08
N LEU A 220 2.27 1.87 -2.35
CA LEU A 220 0.90 1.83 -2.87
C LEU A 220 0.21 3.14 -2.54
N VAL A 221 -0.03 3.99 -3.54
CA VAL A 221 -0.80 5.23 -3.36
C VAL A 221 -2.23 5.01 -3.83
N ASN A 222 -3.17 5.22 -2.93
CA ASN A 222 -4.60 5.24 -3.22
C ASN A 222 -5.14 6.68 -3.12
N ASP A 223 -5.93 7.09 -4.10
CA ASP A 223 -6.46 8.44 -4.23
C ASP A 223 -7.98 8.46 -4.08
N SER A 224 -8.44 9.14 -3.04
CA SER A 224 -9.85 9.46 -2.83
C SER A 224 -10.13 10.95 -2.81
N THR A 225 -9.18 11.80 -3.21
CA THR A 225 -9.35 13.28 -3.23
C THR A 225 -10.47 13.74 -4.16
N LYS A 226 -10.86 12.91 -5.14
CA LYS A 226 -11.93 13.21 -6.09
C LYS A 226 -13.33 12.91 -5.55
N PHE A 227 -13.44 12.24 -4.41
CA PHE A 227 -14.73 11.96 -3.79
C PHE A 227 -15.09 13.07 -2.81
N ASN A 228 -16.37 13.45 -2.81
CA ASN A 228 -16.88 14.48 -1.91
C ASN A 228 -17.04 13.91 -0.49
N ILE A 229 -15.94 13.77 0.24
CA ILE A 229 -15.93 13.24 1.62
C ILE A 229 -16.56 14.25 2.59
N SER A 230 -16.26 15.55 2.41
CA SER A 230 -16.68 16.64 3.29
C SER A 230 -18.13 17.10 3.10
N GLY A 231 -18.74 16.81 1.95
CA GLY A 231 -20.13 17.12 1.66
C GLY A 231 -21.16 16.13 2.19
N ASN A 232 -20.74 15.07 2.89
CA ASN A 232 -21.66 14.13 3.54
C ASN A 232 -22.17 14.77 4.85
N GLU A 233 -23.44 15.14 4.90
CA GLU A 233 -24.07 15.74 6.08
C GLU A 233 -25.10 14.79 6.69
N PHE A 234 -24.93 14.46 7.97
CA PHE A 234 -25.80 13.52 8.68
C PHE A 234 -26.82 14.27 9.55
N GLY A 235 -27.74 15.00 8.91
CA GLY A 235 -28.84 15.70 9.59
C GLY A 235 -28.37 16.58 10.76
N ILE A 236 -28.87 16.30 11.98
CA ILE A 236 -28.53 17.04 13.21
C ILE A 236 -27.06 16.94 13.65
N LEU A 237 -26.28 16.02 13.08
CA LEU A 237 -24.87 15.82 13.43
C LEU A 237 -23.92 16.74 12.64
N GLY A 238 -24.41 17.42 11.60
CA GLY A 238 -23.63 18.34 10.79
C GLY A 238 -22.56 17.66 9.91
N LYS A 239 -21.57 18.46 9.49
CA LYS A 239 -20.48 18.03 8.59
C LYS A 239 -19.36 17.30 9.35
N PRO A 240 -18.67 16.33 8.72
CA PRO A 240 -17.53 15.65 9.32
C PRO A 240 -16.40 16.63 9.61
N ILE A 241 -15.92 16.65 10.86
CA ILE A 241 -14.79 17.47 11.29
C ILE A 241 -13.44 16.75 11.19
N ALA A 242 -13.46 15.43 11.03
CA ALA A 242 -12.28 14.58 10.85
C ALA A 242 -12.66 13.25 10.18
N PHE A 243 -11.70 12.66 9.47
CA PHE A 243 -11.83 11.33 8.86
C PHE A 243 -10.58 10.50 9.19
N ASN A 244 -10.77 9.34 9.80
CA ASN A 244 -9.72 8.40 10.18
C ASN A 244 -10.13 6.97 9.79
N PHE A 245 -9.17 6.18 9.32
CA PHE A 245 -9.36 4.74 9.18
C PHE A 245 -9.37 4.07 10.57
N GLY A 246 -10.42 3.30 10.85
CA GLY A 246 -10.62 2.65 12.15
C GLY A 246 -9.68 1.48 12.39
N ASP A 247 -9.84 0.41 11.60
CA ASP A 247 -9.04 -0.82 11.73
C ASP A 247 -7.71 -0.67 10.98
N ARG A 248 -6.59 -0.96 11.65
CA ARG A 248 -5.23 -0.86 11.07
C ARG A 248 -4.65 -2.21 10.63
N THR A 249 -5.39 -3.31 10.77
CA THR A 249 -4.92 -4.67 10.42
C THR A 249 -4.70 -4.86 8.91
N HIS A 250 -5.27 -4.00 8.08
CA HIS A 250 -5.06 -4.00 6.62
C HIS A 250 -3.87 -3.14 6.18
N MET A 251 -3.19 -2.46 7.11
CA MET A 251 -2.05 -1.62 6.77
C MET A 251 -0.82 -2.49 6.49
N ILE A 252 -0.15 -2.18 5.39
CA ILE A 252 1.09 -2.81 4.96
C ILE A 252 2.18 -1.75 4.90
N ASN A 253 3.44 -2.16 5.07
CA ASN A 253 4.56 -1.24 4.99
C ASN A 253 4.61 -0.58 3.60
N GLY A 254 4.68 0.75 3.55
CA GLY A 254 4.66 1.51 2.28
C GLY A 254 3.26 1.80 1.75
N TYR A 255 2.20 1.51 2.50
CA TYR A 255 0.85 1.93 2.15
C TYR A 255 0.68 3.44 2.32
N VAL A 256 0.12 4.10 1.31
CA VAL A 256 -0.18 5.53 1.31
C VAL A 256 -1.60 5.78 0.82
N TYR A 257 -2.38 6.51 1.60
CA TYR A 257 -3.76 6.87 1.27
C TYR A 257 -3.96 8.38 1.30
N ALA A 258 -4.32 8.96 0.16
CA ALA A 258 -4.55 10.38 0.01
C ALA A 258 -6.05 10.68 -0.11
N TYR A 259 -6.52 11.69 0.64
CA TYR A 259 -7.91 12.15 0.64
C TYR A 259 -7.98 13.64 0.92
N SER A 260 -9.08 14.28 0.53
CA SER A 260 -9.27 15.71 0.75
C SER A 260 -9.48 16.01 2.22
N ASP A 261 -8.91 17.11 2.71
CA ASP A 261 -9.12 17.56 4.08
C ASP A 261 -10.61 17.91 4.30
N PRO A 262 -11.27 17.32 5.32
CA PRO A 262 -12.67 17.61 5.59
C PRO A 262 -12.91 19.01 6.19
N ASP A 263 -11.87 19.70 6.68
CA ASP A 263 -11.99 21.04 7.23
C ASP A 263 -12.43 22.07 6.16
N PRO A 264 -13.54 22.79 6.36
CA PRO A 264 -14.02 23.80 5.41
C PRO A 264 -13.04 24.96 5.17
N THR A 265 -12.17 25.25 6.15
CA THR A 265 -11.13 26.28 6.03
C THR A 265 -9.90 25.80 5.27
N ALA A 266 -9.81 24.50 5.02
CA ALA A 266 -8.75 23.78 4.33
C ALA A 266 -9.13 23.37 2.90
N ALA A 267 -10.09 24.06 2.27
CA ALA A 267 -10.67 23.60 1.01
C ALA A 267 -9.63 23.39 -0.08
N GLY A 268 -9.42 22.12 -0.46
CA GLY A 268 -8.45 21.70 -1.48
C GLY A 268 -7.12 21.16 -0.93
N ASP A 269 -6.90 21.24 0.39
CA ASP A 269 -5.79 20.57 1.06
C ASP A 269 -5.96 19.05 0.99
N ILE A 270 -4.83 18.35 1.00
CA ILE A 270 -4.78 16.89 0.93
C ILE A 270 -4.20 16.35 2.24
N LEU A 271 -4.90 15.41 2.85
CA LEU A 271 -4.39 14.57 3.92
C LEU A 271 -3.83 13.29 3.32
N VAL A 272 -2.59 12.97 3.68
CA VAL A 272 -1.89 11.77 3.23
C VAL A 272 -1.56 10.92 4.44
N GLU A 273 -2.28 9.80 4.59
CA GLU A 273 -1.94 8.77 5.58
C GLU A 273 -0.84 7.87 5.03
N VAL A 274 0.26 7.75 5.76
CA VAL A 274 1.44 6.95 5.40
C VAL A 274 1.67 5.92 6.49
N SER A 275 1.74 4.63 6.11
CA SER A 275 2.00 3.51 7.03
C SER A 275 3.39 2.93 6.78
N LEU A 276 4.27 3.06 7.77
CA LEU A 276 5.67 2.61 7.69
C LEU A 276 6.12 1.95 8.99
N LEU A 277 7.20 1.17 8.94
CA LEU A 277 7.88 0.70 10.15
C LEU A 277 8.35 1.89 11.02
N PRO A 278 8.44 1.75 12.35
CA PRO A 278 8.65 2.89 13.25
C PRO A 278 9.97 3.63 13.00
N HIS A 279 11.02 2.91 12.60
CA HIS A 279 12.30 3.53 12.25
C HIS A 279 12.21 4.30 10.93
N THR A 280 11.57 3.73 9.90
CA THR A 280 11.36 4.39 8.61
C THR A 280 10.44 5.61 8.72
N MET A 281 9.39 5.54 9.56
CA MET A 281 8.53 6.70 9.84
C MET A 281 9.32 7.85 10.46
N ARG A 282 10.23 7.57 11.40
CA ARG A 282 11.12 8.60 11.97
C ARG A 282 12.02 9.22 10.91
N ASP A 283 12.58 8.41 10.02
CA ASP A 283 13.42 8.91 8.94
C ASP A 283 12.62 9.75 7.93
N LEU A 284 11.37 9.38 7.60
CA LEU A 284 10.46 10.18 6.77
C LEU A 284 10.16 11.55 7.40
N GLN A 285 9.93 11.59 8.71
CA GLN A 285 9.69 12.84 9.43
C GLN A 285 10.92 13.75 9.50
N ALA A 286 12.12 13.21 9.27
CA ALA A 286 13.37 13.95 9.19
C ALA A 286 13.79 14.28 7.73
N ASP A 287 13.06 13.77 6.74
CA ASP A 287 13.40 13.92 5.32
C ASP A 287 13.15 15.34 4.83
N GLN A 288 14.21 16.12 4.61
CA GLN A 288 14.09 17.54 4.25
C GLN A 288 13.32 17.77 2.94
N GLU A 289 13.46 16.87 1.96
CA GLU A 289 12.72 17.03 0.70
C GLU A 289 11.23 16.77 0.86
N PHE A 290 10.82 15.81 1.70
CA PHE A 290 9.42 15.58 1.98
C PHE A 290 8.85 16.70 2.85
N MET A 291 9.53 17.00 3.95
CA MET A 291 9.06 17.93 4.97
C MET A 291 8.99 19.37 4.49
N GLN A 292 9.71 19.76 3.42
CA GLN A 292 9.53 21.09 2.81
C GLN A 292 8.13 21.31 2.21
N PHE A 293 7.35 20.24 2.02
CA PHE A 293 6.01 20.27 1.45
C PHE A 293 4.90 20.08 2.49
N ILE A 294 5.23 19.74 3.74
CA ILE A 294 4.24 19.49 4.79
C ILE A 294 3.99 20.77 5.60
N SER A 295 2.72 21.07 5.87
CA SER A 295 2.27 22.19 6.72
C SER A 295 2.07 21.79 8.16
#